data_AF-A0A2U0DWP8-F1
#
_entry.id   AF-A0A2U0DWP8-F1
#
_cell.length_a   1.000
_cell.length_b   1.000
_cell.length_c   1.000
_cell.angle_alpha   90.00
_cell.angle_beta   90.00
_cell.angle_gamma   90.00
#
_symmetry.space_group_name_H-M   'P 1'
#
loop_
_entity.id
_entity.type
_entity.pdbx_description
1 polymer ?
#
loop_
_entity_poly.entity_id
_entity_poly.type
_entity_poly.pdbx_seq_one_letter_code
_entity_poly.pdbx_strand_id
1 'polypeptide(L)'
;MKLNVFKIIAAAVLVSSNFQAQTSVIQKIRSNPKAPFSYAELAVKEGGKWDGDKYIGGTFKNVQELTIPESHTDHSTYIRYEGIGLENNQIGYRLYLDWRNATDIFGKKVNTLVLPEVGQDGFESYHHDAAWGQDILKSGRTIGIGSYGRYDEQNDFVETFKIVKSTAAKVVNEKEQSYAAIEYKGWKTWGDAIDLASKLTIFNRDRFVKVDLNLSNSISGLCTGIVAIKNIPLKKGISKNKKWAYIATYGNQTETKKDDNLGMAVFYPLENFDKYVKTKSTHTVVFNKTKNVFYYFLGAWSLEPNGLKTEEAFYQDLDQKLEILDKNNQL
;
A
#
# COMPACT_ATOMS: atom_id res chain seq x y z
N MET A 1 18.81 -48.57 -30.32
CA MET A 1 19.23 -48.30 -28.93
C MET A 1 19.78 -46.88 -28.88
N LYS A 2 19.13 -46.00 -28.09
CA LYS A 2 19.53 -44.72 -27.45
C LYS A 2 20.79 -44.00 -28.00
N LEU A 3 20.84 -42.68 -28.16
CA LEU A 3 20.57 -41.63 -27.18
C LEU A 3 20.19 -40.29 -27.86
N ASN A 4 19.12 -39.66 -27.37
CA ASN A 4 18.86 -38.23 -27.57
C ASN A 4 19.79 -37.42 -26.65
N VAL A 5 20.58 -36.51 -27.22
CA VAL A 5 21.39 -35.54 -26.47
C VAL A 5 20.52 -34.31 -26.21
N PHE A 6 19.99 -34.20 -24.99
CA PHE A 6 19.39 -32.97 -24.49
C PHE A 6 20.50 -31.92 -24.29
N LYS A 7 20.44 -30.82 -25.06
CA LYS A 7 21.19 -29.61 -24.76
C LYS A 7 20.54 -28.92 -23.56
N ILE A 8 21.15 -29.06 -22.39
CA ILE A 8 20.85 -28.21 -21.23
C ILE A 8 21.48 -26.85 -21.52
N ILE A 9 20.65 -25.87 -21.87
CA ILE A 9 21.05 -24.46 -21.89
C ILE A 9 20.96 -24.00 -20.44
N ALA A 10 22.12 -23.92 -19.77
CA ALA A 10 22.24 -23.24 -18.50
C ALA A 10 22.04 -21.73 -18.76
N ALA A 11 20.86 -21.21 -18.40
CA ALA A 11 20.66 -19.78 -18.30
C ALA A 11 21.47 -19.27 -17.10
N ALA A 12 22.64 -18.70 -17.38
CA ALA A 12 23.41 -17.97 -16.39
C ALA A 12 22.61 -16.72 -16.00
N VAL A 13 21.99 -16.74 -14.83
CA VAL A 13 21.35 -15.56 -14.25
C VAL A 13 22.46 -14.64 -13.76
N LEU A 14 22.66 -13.52 -14.45
CA LEU A 14 23.47 -12.40 -13.98
C LEU A 14 22.72 -11.73 -12.80
N VAL A 15 22.94 -12.23 -11.58
CA VAL A 15 22.52 -11.57 -10.35
C VAL A 15 23.73 -10.91 -9.70
N SER A 16 23.98 -9.62 -9.93
CA SER A 16 24.97 -8.92 -9.09
C SER A 16 24.85 -7.40 -8.93
N SER A 17 23.96 -6.68 -9.62
CA SER A 17 23.83 -5.21 -9.43
C SER A 17 22.70 -4.77 -8.49
N ASN A 18 21.66 -5.58 -8.29
CA ASN A 18 20.41 -5.11 -7.65
C ASN A 18 20.33 -5.32 -6.13
N PHE A 19 21.12 -6.23 -5.56
CA PHE A 19 21.15 -6.47 -4.11
C PHE A 19 21.74 -5.32 -3.29
N GLN A 20 22.69 -4.56 -3.86
CA GLN A 20 23.46 -3.56 -3.12
C GLN A 20 22.66 -2.28 -2.80
N ALA A 21 21.60 -1.97 -3.53
CA ALA A 21 20.92 -0.67 -3.37
C ALA A 21 20.06 -0.59 -2.10
N GLN A 22 19.28 -1.62 -1.76
CA GLN A 22 18.45 -1.55 -0.54
C GLN A 22 19.30 -1.68 0.73
N THR A 23 20.33 -2.55 0.73
CA THR A 23 21.24 -2.68 1.88
C THR A 23 21.98 -1.38 2.19
N SER A 24 22.46 -0.65 1.17
CA SER A 24 23.14 0.63 1.38
C SER A 24 22.18 1.72 1.90
N VAL A 25 20.92 1.74 1.43
CA VAL A 25 19.88 2.63 1.97
C VAL A 25 19.60 2.32 3.44
N ILE A 26 19.41 1.04 3.80
CA ILE A 26 19.21 0.61 5.20
C ILE A 26 20.37 1.06 6.08
N GLN A 27 21.61 0.81 5.66
CA GLN A 27 22.81 1.20 6.41
C GLN A 27 22.88 2.71 6.60
N LYS A 28 22.58 3.49 5.56
CA LYS A 28 22.54 4.95 5.62
C LYS A 28 21.51 5.44 6.64
N ILE A 29 20.28 4.92 6.61
CA ILE A 29 19.24 5.30 7.57
C ILE A 29 19.65 4.91 8.99
N ARG A 30 20.17 3.69 9.20
CA ARG A 30 20.62 3.21 10.51
C ARG A 30 21.82 3.98 11.07
N SER A 31 22.67 4.55 10.22
CA SER A 31 23.79 5.41 10.66
C SER A 31 23.32 6.74 11.26
N ASN A 32 22.10 7.19 10.93
CA ASN A 32 21.49 8.39 11.49
C ASN A 32 20.00 8.15 11.81
N PRO A 33 19.69 7.33 12.83
CA PRO A 33 18.35 6.78 13.06
C PRO A 33 17.31 7.82 13.51
N LYS A 34 17.76 9.03 13.87
CA LYS A 34 16.88 10.15 14.26
C LYS A 34 16.58 11.11 13.10
N ALA A 35 17.26 10.97 11.96
CA ALA A 35 16.99 11.82 10.81
C ALA A 35 15.67 11.43 10.13
N PRO A 36 15.00 12.39 9.48
CA PRO A 36 13.91 12.10 8.56
C PRO A 36 14.34 11.10 7.49
N PHE A 37 13.54 10.04 7.27
CA PHE A 37 13.77 9.07 6.21
C PHE A 37 12.45 8.65 5.56
N SER A 38 12.54 8.22 4.31
CA SER A 38 11.53 7.41 3.64
C SER A 38 12.19 6.12 3.19
N TYR A 39 11.42 5.04 3.16
CA TYR A 39 11.90 3.73 2.76
C TYR A 39 10.80 2.94 2.06
N ALA A 40 11.18 2.25 1.00
CA ALA A 40 10.36 1.29 0.27
C ALA A 40 11.15 0.00 0.09
N GLU A 41 10.51 -1.13 0.33
CA GLU A 41 11.15 -2.43 0.16
C GLU A 41 10.21 -3.49 -0.41
N LEU A 42 10.84 -4.44 -1.07
CA LEU A 42 10.22 -5.65 -1.58
C LEU A 42 11.21 -6.77 -1.32
N ALA A 43 10.73 -7.87 -0.74
CA ALA A 43 11.56 -9.03 -0.45
C ALA A 43 10.83 -10.32 -0.80
N VAL A 44 11.57 -11.26 -1.38
CA VAL A 44 11.08 -12.59 -1.77
C VAL A 44 11.93 -13.67 -1.14
N LYS A 45 11.37 -14.86 -0.94
CA LYS A 45 12.15 -16.02 -0.51
C LYS A 45 13.01 -16.51 -1.67
N GLU A 46 14.28 -16.78 -1.38
CA GLU A 46 15.20 -17.49 -2.28
C GLU A 46 15.65 -18.81 -1.66
N GLY A 47 15.92 -19.81 -2.51
CA GLY A 47 16.38 -21.14 -2.08
C GLY A 47 15.29 -22.07 -1.55
N GLY A 48 14.01 -21.71 -1.72
CA GLY A 48 12.88 -22.60 -1.49
C GLY A 48 12.33 -23.18 -2.80
N LYS A 49 11.09 -23.68 -2.76
CA LYS A 49 10.39 -24.23 -3.93
C LYS A 49 8.88 -24.00 -3.85
N TRP A 50 8.23 -23.92 -5.01
CA TRP A 50 6.78 -23.95 -5.11
C TRP A 50 6.23 -25.35 -4.87
N ASP A 51 5.15 -25.43 -4.11
CA ASP A 51 4.29 -26.59 -3.89
C ASP A 51 2.84 -26.12 -4.04
N GLY A 52 2.29 -26.29 -5.25
CA GLY A 52 1.04 -25.63 -5.65
C GLY A 52 1.17 -24.10 -5.58
N ASP A 53 0.31 -23.49 -4.77
CA ASP A 53 0.22 -22.05 -4.54
C ASP A 53 1.09 -21.57 -3.35
N LYS A 54 1.83 -22.47 -2.69
CA LYS A 54 2.69 -22.14 -1.54
C LYS A 54 4.17 -22.24 -1.89
N TYR A 55 4.98 -21.36 -1.30
CA TYR A 55 6.43 -21.38 -1.40
C TYR A 55 7.07 -21.88 -0.10
N ILE A 56 7.68 -23.06 -0.16
CA ILE A 56 8.21 -23.78 1.01
C ILE A 56 9.73 -23.63 1.11
N GLY A 57 10.22 -23.38 2.32
CA GLY A 57 11.64 -23.17 2.60
C GLY A 57 12.16 -21.81 2.14
N GLY A 58 13.48 -21.67 2.04
CA GLY A 58 14.15 -20.44 1.59
C GLY A 58 14.24 -19.34 2.66
N THR A 59 14.95 -18.26 2.31
CA THR A 59 15.14 -17.08 3.16
C THR A 59 14.81 -15.80 2.41
N PHE A 60 14.26 -14.81 3.11
CA PHE A 60 13.90 -13.55 2.49
C PHE A 60 15.12 -12.76 2.05
N LYS A 61 15.00 -12.19 0.86
CA LYS A 61 16.01 -11.39 0.20
C LYS A 61 15.36 -10.18 -0.46
N ASN A 62 15.89 -8.99 -0.16
CA ASN A 62 15.41 -7.76 -0.76
C ASN A 62 15.73 -7.72 -2.27
N VAL A 63 14.71 -7.41 -3.07
CA VAL A 63 14.80 -7.25 -4.52
C VAL A 63 14.22 -5.90 -4.92
N GLN A 64 14.76 -5.27 -5.95
CA GLN A 64 14.27 -3.97 -6.42
C GLN A 64 13.04 -4.10 -7.32
N GLU A 65 12.91 -5.22 -8.01
CA GLU A 65 11.86 -5.49 -8.98
C GLU A 65 11.43 -6.95 -8.91
N LEU A 66 10.16 -7.20 -9.23
CA LEU A 66 9.57 -8.53 -9.25
C LEU A 66 8.46 -8.56 -10.28
N THR A 67 8.53 -9.48 -11.24
CA THR A 67 7.33 -9.92 -11.95
C THR A 67 6.68 -11.02 -11.12
N ILE A 68 5.42 -10.83 -10.75
CA ILE A 68 4.69 -11.74 -9.88
C ILE A 68 4.56 -13.10 -10.59
N PRO A 69 5.05 -14.21 -10.00
CA PRO A 69 4.89 -15.53 -10.59
C PRO A 69 3.42 -15.94 -10.67
N GLU A 70 3.03 -16.70 -11.71
CA GLU A 70 1.65 -17.17 -11.89
C GLU A 70 1.12 -17.99 -10.70
N SER A 71 2.00 -18.73 -10.01
CA SER A 71 1.65 -19.51 -8.82
C SER A 71 1.39 -18.66 -7.57
N HIS A 72 1.66 -17.35 -7.60
CA HIS A 72 1.48 -16.49 -6.45
C HIS A 72 0.01 -16.11 -6.26
N THR A 73 -0.49 -16.32 -5.04
CA THR A 73 -1.78 -15.86 -4.54
C THR A 73 -1.63 -15.42 -3.08
N ASP A 74 -2.73 -15.01 -2.46
CA ASP A 74 -2.81 -14.79 -1.02
C ASP A 74 -2.24 -16.00 -0.24
N HIS A 75 -1.49 -15.72 0.82
CA HIS A 75 -0.87 -16.74 1.67
C HIS A 75 0.15 -17.68 0.98
N SER A 76 0.68 -17.36 -0.21
CA SER A 76 1.78 -18.13 -0.81
C SER A 76 3.06 -18.15 0.03
N THR A 77 3.24 -17.17 0.93
CA THR A 77 4.46 -16.96 1.75
C THR A 77 5.74 -16.66 0.95
N TYR A 78 5.64 -16.45 -0.37
CA TYR A 78 6.76 -16.16 -1.26
C TYR A 78 7.31 -14.75 -1.07
N ILE A 79 6.41 -13.76 -1.01
CA ILE A 79 6.73 -12.34 -0.78
C ILE A 79 6.63 -12.08 0.72
N ARG A 80 7.62 -11.37 1.29
CA ARG A 80 7.64 -11.04 2.73
C ARG A 80 6.42 -10.20 3.06
N TYR A 81 5.74 -10.55 4.17
CA TYR A 81 4.44 -10.01 4.58
C TYR A 81 3.42 -9.86 3.43
N GLU A 82 3.55 -10.66 2.35
CA GLU A 82 2.66 -10.69 1.17
C GLU A 82 2.67 -9.46 0.25
N GLY A 83 3.64 -8.54 0.39
CA GLY A 83 3.54 -7.29 -0.35
C GLY A 83 4.77 -6.40 -0.38
N ILE A 84 4.53 -5.13 -0.70
CA ILE A 84 5.52 -4.05 -0.65
C ILE A 84 5.37 -3.31 0.67
N GLY A 85 6.49 -3.06 1.35
CA GLY A 85 6.55 -2.20 2.53
C GLY A 85 6.91 -0.77 2.14
N LEU A 86 6.19 0.21 2.68
CA LEU A 86 6.54 1.63 2.67
C LEU A 86 6.65 2.13 4.10
N GLU A 87 7.68 2.90 4.46
CA GLU A 87 7.87 3.38 5.82
C GLU A 87 8.55 4.75 5.87
N ASN A 88 8.20 5.55 6.87
CA ASN A 88 9.00 6.67 7.33
C ASN A 88 9.06 6.70 8.86
N ASN A 89 9.55 7.79 9.45
CA ASN A 89 9.66 7.91 10.91
C ASN A 89 8.32 7.74 11.67
N GLN A 90 7.18 7.94 11.03
CA GLN A 90 5.88 8.05 11.70
C GLN A 90 5.00 6.82 11.48
N ILE A 91 5.08 6.20 10.30
CA ILE A 91 4.17 5.15 9.89
C ILE A 91 4.81 4.17 8.92
N GLY A 92 4.30 2.94 8.91
CA GLY A 92 4.52 1.99 7.82
C GLY A 92 3.21 1.61 7.14
N TYR A 93 3.31 1.17 5.90
CA TYR A 93 2.22 0.62 5.12
C TYR A 93 2.67 -0.65 4.43
N ARG A 94 1.72 -1.54 4.21
CA ARG A 94 1.88 -2.72 3.36
C ARG A 94 0.88 -2.63 2.21
N LEU A 95 1.34 -2.82 0.99
CA LEU A 95 0.48 -3.03 -0.18
C LEU A 95 0.59 -4.49 -0.62
N TYR A 96 -0.52 -5.24 -0.57
CA TYR A 96 -0.56 -6.62 -1.05
C TYR A 96 -0.28 -6.69 -2.55
N LEU A 97 0.51 -7.68 -2.97
CA LEU A 97 0.85 -7.93 -4.38
C LEU A 97 0.07 -9.10 -5.01
N ASP A 98 -1.05 -9.47 -4.39
CA ASP A 98 -2.01 -10.45 -4.90
C ASP A 98 -3.33 -9.79 -5.33
N TRP A 99 -4.33 -10.62 -5.64
CA TRP A 99 -5.64 -10.20 -6.13
C TRP A 99 -6.38 -9.22 -5.21
N ARG A 100 -6.07 -9.20 -3.91
CA ARG A 100 -6.68 -8.27 -2.95
C ARG A 100 -6.29 -6.83 -3.26
N ASN A 101 -5.02 -6.60 -3.62
CA ASN A 101 -4.45 -5.26 -3.77
C ASN A 101 -4.86 -4.33 -2.61
N ALA A 102 -4.94 -4.84 -1.38
CA ALA A 102 -5.31 -4.01 -0.24
C ALA A 102 -4.10 -3.23 0.27
N THR A 103 -4.32 -2.11 0.96
CA THR A 103 -3.26 -1.43 1.71
C THR A 103 -3.55 -1.48 3.20
N ASP A 104 -2.66 -2.10 3.96
CA ASP A 104 -2.72 -2.19 5.42
C ASP A 104 -1.75 -1.18 6.07
N ILE A 105 -1.91 -0.98 7.38
CA ILE A 105 -1.16 0.01 8.16
C ILE A 105 -0.29 -0.72 9.17
N PHE A 106 1.02 -0.52 9.08
CA PHE A 106 1.95 -0.89 10.14
C PHE A 106 2.09 0.29 11.10
N GLY A 107 1.39 0.18 12.23
CA GLY A 107 1.45 1.17 13.31
C GLY A 107 2.77 1.06 14.05
N LYS A 108 3.47 2.19 14.22
CA LYS A 108 4.80 2.23 14.84
C LYS A 108 4.76 2.82 16.25
N LYS A 109 5.48 2.20 17.18
CA LYS A 109 5.78 2.71 18.54
C LYS A 109 7.18 3.34 18.64
N VAL A 110 7.92 3.35 17.54
CA VAL A 110 9.28 3.89 17.42
C VAL A 110 9.36 4.82 16.20
N ASN A 111 10.37 5.68 16.17
CA ASN A 111 10.60 6.60 15.05
C ASN A 111 11.78 6.20 14.14
N THR A 112 12.36 5.03 14.38
CA THR A 112 13.46 4.43 13.61
C THR A 112 12.92 3.55 12.49
N LEU A 113 13.80 3.12 11.57
CA LEU A 113 13.50 2.12 10.55
C LEU A 113 13.14 0.75 11.18
N VAL A 114 12.08 0.10 10.70
CA VAL A 114 11.62 -1.20 11.24
C VAL A 114 11.34 -2.25 10.17
N LEU A 115 10.99 -1.85 8.95
CA LEU A 115 10.57 -2.77 7.89
C LEU A 115 11.57 -3.90 7.59
N PRO A 116 12.91 -3.68 7.57
CA PRO A 116 13.87 -4.76 7.35
C PRO A 116 13.77 -5.92 8.35
N GLU A 117 13.23 -5.67 9.54
CA GLU A 117 13.05 -6.65 10.61
C GLU A 117 11.64 -7.31 10.62
N VAL A 118 10.65 -6.70 9.96
CA VAL A 118 9.25 -7.17 9.98
C VAL A 118 9.07 -8.46 9.16
N GLY A 119 8.34 -9.44 9.72
CA GLY A 119 7.94 -10.66 9.00
C GLY A 119 9.08 -11.60 8.64
N GLN A 120 10.19 -11.55 9.37
CA GLN A 120 11.36 -12.44 9.18
C GLN A 120 11.17 -13.80 9.88
N ASP A 121 10.33 -13.86 10.91
CA ASP A 121 10.23 -14.90 11.93
C ASP A 121 8.87 -15.63 11.93
N GLY A 122 8.30 -15.82 10.74
CA GLY A 122 7.02 -16.50 10.56
C GLY A 122 6.01 -15.63 9.81
N PHE A 123 4.99 -16.28 9.26
CA PHE A 123 4.04 -15.61 8.37
C PHE A 123 3.13 -14.60 9.10
N GLU A 124 2.85 -14.81 10.40
CA GLU A 124 1.90 -13.99 11.17
C GLU A 124 2.56 -13.06 12.19
N SER A 125 3.89 -13.08 12.34
CA SER A 125 4.56 -12.43 13.49
C SER A 125 4.31 -10.94 13.58
N TYR A 126 4.13 -10.26 12.44
CA TYR A 126 3.87 -8.83 12.37
C TYR A 126 2.42 -8.44 12.74
N HIS A 127 1.51 -9.39 12.88
CA HIS A 127 0.15 -9.16 13.40
C HIS A 127 0.11 -9.13 14.94
N HIS A 128 1.24 -9.37 15.62
CA HIS A 128 1.31 -9.43 17.07
C HIS A 128 2.07 -8.24 17.68
N ASP A 129 1.70 -7.91 18.91
CA ASP A 129 2.22 -6.72 19.60
C ASP A 129 3.74 -6.85 19.80
N ALA A 130 4.50 -5.98 19.12
CA ALA A 130 5.94 -5.92 19.25
C ALA A 130 6.41 -4.56 19.80
N ALA A 131 7.69 -4.48 20.16
CA ALA A 131 8.33 -3.25 20.63
C ALA A 131 8.33 -2.15 19.55
N TRP A 132 8.44 -2.55 18.27
CA TRP A 132 8.41 -1.62 17.15
C TRP A 132 7.00 -1.16 16.79
N GLY A 133 5.97 -1.96 17.07
CA GLY A 133 4.64 -1.80 16.48
C GLY A 133 4.01 -3.14 16.08
N GLN A 134 3.04 -3.08 15.16
CA GLN A 134 2.42 -4.24 14.51
C GLN A 134 1.59 -3.78 13.29
N ASP A 135 1.03 -4.72 12.52
CA ASP A 135 -0.10 -4.43 11.64
C ASP A 135 -1.34 -4.14 12.47
N ILE A 136 -1.88 -2.94 12.29
CA ILE A 136 -2.97 -2.42 13.10
C ILE A 136 -4.28 -2.31 12.33
N LEU A 137 -4.32 -2.48 11.01
CA LEU A 137 -5.55 -2.21 10.27
C LEU A 137 -6.50 -3.41 10.31
N LYS A 138 -7.71 -3.18 10.83
CA LYS A 138 -8.83 -4.12 10.73
C LYS A 138 -9.45 -4.11 9.33
N SER A 139 -8.71 -4.59 8.34
CA SER A 139 -9.10 -4.45 6.94
C SER A 139 -10.23 -5.40 6.54
N GLY A 140 -10.27 -6.64 7.05
CA GLY A 140 -11.28 -7.63 6.65
C GLY A 140 -11.33 -7.80 5.12
N ARG A 141 -12.51 -8.08 4.54
CA ARG A 141 -12.69 -8.13 3.07
C ARG A 141 -12.92 -6.71 2.52
N THR A 142 -11.87 -5.91 2.44
CA THR A 142 -11.86 -4.54 1.89
C THR A 142 -10.63 -4.30 1.03
N ILE A 143 -10.55 -3.10 0.44
CA ILE A 143 -9.35 -2.60 -0.24
C ILE A 143 -8.34 -1.95 0.74
N GLY A 144 -8.60 -1.97 2.05
CA GLY A 144 -7.75 -1.28 3.03
C GLY A 144 -7.81 0.25 2.93
N ILE A 145 -6.72 0.94 3.26
CA ILE A 145 -6.62 2.40 3.22
C ILE A 145 -5.98 2.91 1.93
N GLY A 146 -6.69 3.76 1.18
CA GLY A 146 -6.13 4.45 0.03
C GLY A 146 -5.71 3.55 -1.13
N SER A 147 -6.02 2.26 -1.09
CA SER A 147 -5.88 1.42 -2.28
C SER A 147 -6.94 1.77 -3.33
N TYR A 148 -6.89 1.08 -4.45
CA TYR A 148 -7.63 1.39 -5.65
C TYR A 148 -8.25 0.14 -6.28
N GLY A 149 -9.35 0.36 -7.00
CA GLY A 149 -10.09 -0.68 -7.69
C GLY A 149 -11.15 -0.07 -8.61
N ARG A 150 -12.14 -0.87 -8.97
CA ARG A 150 -13.28 -0.43 -9.77
C ARG A 150 -14.58 -0.73 -9.03
N TYR A 151 -15.32 0.32 -8.68
CA TYR A 151 -16.63 0.20 -8.05
C TYR A 151 -17.65 -0.36 -9.04
N ASP A 152 -18.26 -1.49 -8.67
CA ASP A 152 -19.37 -2.12 -9.37
C ASP A 152 -20.68 -1.62 -8.76
N GLU A 153 -21.35 -0.73 -9.48
CA GLU A 153 -22.63 -0.14 -9.06
C GLU A 153 -23.78 -1.15 -9.04
N GLN A 154 -23.72 -2.24 -9.82
CA GLN A 154 -24.79 -3.23 -9.86
C GLN A 154 -24.78 -4.13 -8.62
N ASN A 155 -23.58 -4.43 -8.12
CA ASN A 155 -23.37 -5.39 -7.05
C ASN A 155 -22.87 -4.75 -5.72
N ASP A 156 -22.71 -3.42 -5.68
CA ASP A 156 -22.29 -2.63 -4.52
C ASP A 156 -20.99 -3.12 -3.86
N PHE A 157 -19.96 -3.37 -4.69
CA PHE A 157 -18.63 -3.75 -4.21
C PHE A 157 -17.51 -3.11 -5.03
N VAL A 158 -16.30 -3.12 -4.49
CA VAL A 158 -15.10 -2.70 -5.23
C VAL A 158 -14.39 -3.93 -5.77
N GLU A 159 -14.33 -4.06 -7.09
CA GLU A 159 -13.54 -5.08 -7.76
C GLU A 159 -12.07 -4.69 -7.76
N THR A 160 -11.22 -5.65 -7.39
CA THR A 160 -9.77 -5.48 -7.26
C THR A 160 -9.08 -6.23 -8.41
N PHE A 161 -7.87 -6.72 -8.20
CA PHE A 161 -7.00 -7.25 -9.23
C PHE A 161 -7.12 -8.78 -9.36
N LYS A 162 -8.35 -9.31 -9.31
CA LYS A 162 -8.62 -10.76 -9.42
C LYS A 162 -8.21 -11.37 -10.75
N ILE A 163 -8.40 -10.64 -11.85
CA ILE A 163 -8.04 -11.10 -13.19
C ILE A 163 -7.09 -10.08 -13.80
N VAL A 164 -5.80 -10.44 -13.82
CA VAL A 164 -4.71 -9.65 -14.42
C VAL A 164 -3.81 -10.64 -15.16
N LYS A 165 -3.34 -10.29 -16.36
CA LYS A 165 -2.46 -11.17 -17.14
C LYS A 165 -1.04 -11.21 -16.58
N SER A 166 -0.55 -10.08 -16.08
CA SER A 166 0.77 -9.96 -15.48
C SER A 166 0.79 -8.76 -14.54
N THR A 167 1.46 -8.95 -13.40
CA THR A 167 1.75 -7.88 -12.44
C THR A 167 3.26 -7.77 -12.29
N ALA A 168 3.80 -6.56 -12.44
CA ALA A 168 5.21 -6.28 -12.18
C ALA A 168 5.33 -5.15 -11.15
N ALA A 169 6.17 -5.34 -10.15
CA ALA A 169 6.39 -4.40 -9.07
C ALA A 169 7.85 -3.93 -9.06
N LYS A 170 8.07 -2.68 -8.67
CA LYS A 170 9.39 -2.08 -8.46
C LYS A 170 9.36 -1.16 -7.25
N VAL A 171 10.45 -1.14 -6.48
CA VAL A 171 10.66 -0.20 -5.37
C VAL A 171 11.88 0.68 -5.62
N VAL A 172 11.78 1.95 -5.27
CA VAL A 172 12.85 2.95 -5.42
C VAL A 172 12.95 3.79 -4.15
N ASN A 173 14.19 4.05 -3.72
CA ASN A 173 14.50 4.88 -2.56
C ASN A 173 15.32 6.09 -2.99
N GLU A 174 14.77 7.29 -2.82
CA GLU A 174 15.43 8.55 -3.09
C GLU A 174 15.73 9.27 -1.76
N LYS A 175 16.27 10.49 -1.83
CA LYS A 175 16.69 11.22 -0.63
C LYS A 175 15.51 11.68 0.25
N GLU A 176 14.45 12.18 -0.38
CA GLU A 176 13.32 12.82 0.31
C GLU A 176 12.01 12.02 0.22
N GLN A 177 12.01 10.97 -0.61
CA GLN A 177 10.86 10.13 -0.86
C GLN A 177 11.28 8.73 -1.31
N SER A 178 10.40 7.77 -1.13
CA SER A 178 10.53 6.42 -1.65
C SER A 178 9.21 6.00 -2.26
N TYR A 179 9.23 5.10 -3.23
CA TYR A 179 7.99 4.68 -3.87
C TYR A 179 7.98 3.23 -4.33
N ALA A 180 6.75 2.71 -4.36
CA ALA A 180 6.37 1.51 -5.07
C ALA A 180 5.80 1.90 -6.44
N ALA A 181 6.20 1.24 -7.51
CA ALA A 181 5.60 1.33 -8.82
C ALA A 181 5.10 -0.06 -9.24
N ILE A 182 3.84 -0.17 -9.63
CA ILE A 182 3.24 -1.45 -10.02
C ILE A 182 2.55 -1.32 -11.36
N GLU A 183 2.85 -2.24 -12.27
CA GLU A 183 2.23 -2.36 -13.58
C GLU A 183 1.33 -3.59 -13.61
N TYR A 184 0.04 -3.36 -13.82
CA TYR A 184 -0.97 -4.39 -14.06
C TYR A 184 -1.29 -4.42 -15.55
N LYS A 185 -1.00 -5.54 -16.20
CA LYS A 185 -1.28 -5.77 -17.62
C LYS A 185 -2.55 -6.57 -17.82
N GLY A 186 -3.45 -6.07 -18.64
CA GLY A 186 -4.72 -6.74 -18.96
C GLY A 186 -5.59 -7.00 -17.73
N TRP A 187 -5.68 -6.04 -16.81
CA TRP A 187 -6.65 -6.04 -15.71
C TRP A 187 -8.07 -6.08 -16.28
N LYS A 188 -8.79 -7.15 -15.97
CA LYS A 188 -10.13 -7.44 -16.47
C LYS A 188 -11.13 -7.35 -15.34
N THR A 189 -12.02 -6.38 -15.46
CA THR A 189 -13.27 -6.31 -14.68
C THR A 189 -14.43 -6.57 -15.66
N TRP A 190 -15.37 -5.64 -15.83
CA TRP A 190 -16.38 -5.70 -16.88
C TRP A 190 -15.99 -4.89 -18.12
N GLY A 191 -16.45 -5.32 -19.29
CA GLY A 191 -16.02 -4.74 -20.58
C GLY A 191 -14.58 -5.14 -20.93
N ASP A 192 -13.88 -4.34 -21.71
CA ASP A 192 -12.52 -4.67 -22.16
C ASP A 192 -11.48 -4.65 -21.04
N ALA A 193 -10.45 -5.48 -21.19
CA ALA A 193 -9.31 -5.46 -20.29
C ALA A 193 -8.47 -4.19 -20.53
N ILE A 194 -7.90 -3.63 -19.46
CA ILE A 194 -7.06 -2.43 -19.52
C ILE A 194 -5.74 -2.66 -18.80
N ASP A 195 -4.75 -1.83 -19.10
CA ASP A 195 -3.56 -1.74 -18.26
C ASP A 195 -3.74 -0.64 -17.21
N LEU A 196 -3.19 -0.85 -16.02
CA LEU A 196 -3.12 0.14 -14.96
C LEU A 196 -1.69 0.18 -14.40
N ALA A 197 -1.07 1.35 -14.42
CA ALA A 197 0.17 1.64 -13.72
C ALA A 197 -0.16 2.47 -12.47
N SER A 198 0.33 2.02 -11.31
CA SER A 198 0.21 2.73 -10.04
C SER A 198 1.57 3.14 -9.52
N LYS A 199 1.64 4.27 -8.82
CA LYS A 199 2.81 4.70 -8.05
C LYS A 199 2.37 5.16 -6.67
N LEU A 200 2.86 4.51 -5.62
CA LEU A 200 2.62 4.90 -4.23
C LEU A 200 3.90 5.49 -3.67
N THR A 201 3.88 6.80 -3.38
CA THR A 201 5.05 7.55 -2.91
C THR A 201 4.89 7.93 -1.45
N ILE A 202 5.78 7.45 -0.60
CA ILE A 202 5.93 7.88 0.80
C ILE A 202 7.05 8.90 0.91
N PHE A 203 6.84 9.93 1.72
CA PHE A 203 7.81 11.01 1.91
C PHE A 203 8.53 10.84 3.25
N ASN A 204 9.69 11.46 3.38
CA ASN A 204 10.43 11.51 4.65
C ASN A 204 9.79 12.47 5.69
N ARG A 205 8.52 12.82 5.50
CA ARG A 205 7.73 13.70 6.36
C ARG A 205 6.29 13.22 6.37
N ASP A 206 5.60 13.55 7.45
CA ASP A 206 4.17 13.31 7.63
C ASP A 206 3.78 11.84 7.46
N ARG A 207 2.49 11.52 7.42
CA ARG A 207 1.98 10.15 7.33
C ARG A 207 1.43 9.80 5.96
N PHE A 208 1.40 10.76 5.04
CA PHE A 208 0.69 10.57 3.79
C PHE A 208 1.49 9.82 2.74
N VAL A 209 0.76 9.08 1.92
CA VAL A 209 1.24 8.47 0.68
C VAL A 209 0.49 9.12 -0.47
N LYS A 210 1.22 9.57 -1.48
CA LYS A 210 0.65 9.99 -2.76
C LYS A 210 0.44 8.78 -3.65
N VAL A 211 -0.75 8.62 -4.21
CA VAL A 211 -1.06 7.59 -5.20
C VAL A 211 -1.28 8.25 -6.54
N ASP A 212 -0.54 7.81 -7.56
CA ASP A 212 -0.78 8.16 -8.96
C ASP A 212 -1.26 6.93 -9.72
N LEU A 213 -2.41 7.03 -10.39
CA LEU A 213 -2.96 5.97 -11.23
C LEU A 213 -2.99 6.42 -12.68
N ASN A 214 -2.48 5.59 -13.59
CA ASN A 214 -2.47 5.82 -15.03
C ASN A 214 -2.98 4.57 -15.75
N LEU A 215 -4.04 4.74 -16.53
CA LEU A 215 -4.74 3.66 -17.22
C LEU A 215 -4.53 3.77 -18.73
N SER A 216 -4.54 2.63 -19.43
CA SER A 216 -4.44 2.62 -20.90
C SER A 216 -5.68 3.20 -21.58
N ASN A 217 -6.84 3.14 -20.93
CA ASN A 217 -8.12 3.65 -21.43
C ASN A 217 -8.92 4.31 -20.30
N SER A 218 -9.78 5.26 -20.64
CA SER A 218 -10.69 5.88 -19.65
C SER A 218 -11.79 4.91 -19.23
N ILE A 219 -11.93 4.65 -17.94
CA ILE A 219 -12.98 3.78 -17.38
C ILE A 219 -13.87 4.53 -16.40
N SER A 220 -15.14 4.13 -16.32
CA SER A 220 -16.02 4.54 -15.22
C SER A 220 -15.83 3.62 -14.02
N GLY A 221 -16.04 4.17 -12.82
CA GLY A 221 -16.01 3.42 -11.57
C GLY A 221 -14.63 3.27 -10.96
N LEU A 222 -13.56 3.83 -11.55
CA LEU A 222 -12.26 3.88 -10.87
C LEU A 222 -12.45 4.53 -9.49
N CYS A 223 -11.94 3.89 -8.44
CA CYS A 223 -12.21 4.35 -7.08
C CYS A 223 -11.05 4.11 -6.13
N THR A 224 -11.11 4.80 -4.99
CA THR A 224 -10.29 4.58 -3.81
C THR A 224 -11.17 4.63 -2.56
N GLY A 225 -10.62 4.41 -1.37
CA GLY A 225 -11.42 4.50 -0.14
C GLY A 225 -10.66 4.21 1.13
N ILE A 226 -11.41 4.15 2.22
CA ILE A 226 -10.95 3.69 3.54
C ILE A 226 -11.93 2.64 4.07
N VAL A 227 -11.46 1.79 4.96
CA VAL A 227 -12.28 0.77 5.61
C VAL A 227 -13.47 1.41 6.33
N ALA A 228 -14.67 0.83 6.17
CA ALA A 228 -15.87 1.22 6.90
C ALA A 228 -16.09 0.31 8.10
N ILE A 229 -15.78 0.80 9.30
CA ILE A 229 -15.97 0.08 10.56
C ILE A 229 -17.33 0.42 11.17
N LYS A 230 -17.99 -0.59 11.75
CA LYS A 230 -19.28 -0.43 12.43
C LYS A 230 -19.14 0.58 13.59
N ASN A 231 -20.10 1.48 13.71
CA ASN A 231 -20.16 2.53 14.75
C ASN A 231 -19.04 3.58 14.71
N ILE A 232 -18.20 3.61 13.67
CA ILE A 232 -17.25 4.70 13.45
C ILE A 232 -17.85 5.67 12.42
N PRO A 233 -18.09 6.93 12.77
CA PRO A 233 -18.68 7.90 11.85
C PRO A 233 -17.69 8.35 10.79
N LEU A 234 -18.20 8.62 9.59
CA LEU A 234 -17.44 9.26 8.53
C LEU A 234 -17.49 10.78 8.70
N LYS A 235 -16.34 11.44 8.62
CA LYS A 235 -16.22 12.88 8.44
C LYS A 235 -15.79 13.22 7.01
N LYS A 236 -16.23 14.38 6.53
CA LYS A 236 -15.84 14.94 5.23
C LYS A 236 -15.40 16.38 5.41
N GLY A 237 -14.41 16.79 4.63
CA GLY A 237 -13.96 18.18 4.55
C GLY A 237 -13.79 18.62 3.10
N ILE A 238 -13.95 19.91 2.83
CA ILE A 238 -13.78 20.52 1.51
C ILE A 238 -12.93 21.78 1.66
N SER A 239 -11.92 21.92 0.81
CA SER A 239 -11.03 23.09 0.73
C SER A 239 -11.79 24.38 0.38
N LYS A 240 -11.25 25.54 0.76
CA LYS A 240 -11.90 26.85 0.56
C LYS A 240 -12.15 27.13 -0.93
N ASN A 241 -11.20 26.76 -1.79
CA ASN A 241 -11.29 26.90 -3.24
C ASN A 241 -12.10 25.80 -3.93
N LYS A 242 -12.61 24.81 -3.17
CA LYS A 242 -13.40 23.67 -3.66
C LYS A 242 -12.68 22.81 -4.72
N LYS A 243 -11.34 22.74 -4.69
CA LYS A 243 -10.56 21.86 -5.56
C LYS A 243 -10.23 20.52 -4.93
N TRP A 244 -10.14 20.48 -3.60
CA TRP A 244 -9.81 19.28 -2.83
C TRP A 244 -10.86 18.99 -1.77
N ALA A 245 -11.04 17.71 -1.48
CA ALA A 245 -11.86 17.23 -0.37
C ALA A 245 -11.16 16.06 0.32
N TYR A 246 -11.63 15.71 1.52
CA TYR A 246 -11.26 14.46 2.17
C TYR A 246 -12.48 13.69 2.66
N ILE A 247 -12.34 12.36 2.76
CA ILE A 247 -13.13 11.52 3.65
C ILE A 247 -12.21 11.01 4.77
N ALA A 248 -12.72 10.89 5.99
CA ALA A 248 -11.94 10.44 7.13
C ALA A 248 -12.78 9.73 8.19
N THR A 249 -12.15 8.85 8.95
CA THR A 249 -12.71 8.21 10.15
C THR A 249 -11.70 8.31 11.30
N TYR A 250 -12.18 8.35 12.54
CA TYR A 250 -11.35 8.27 13.73
C TYR A 250 -12.07 7.45 14.81
N GLY A 251 -11.31 6.64 15.56
CA GLY A 251 -11.81 5.91 16.73
C GLY A 251 -11.12 4.56 16.88
N ASN A 252 -11.71 3.68 17.68
CA ASN A 252 -11.22 2.31 17.81
C ASN A 252 -11.58 1.51 16.54
N GLN A 253 -10.63 1.52 15.60
CA GLN A 253 -10.68 0.81 14.33
C GLN A 253 -9.37 0.07 14.05
N THR A 254 -8.70 -0.40 15.10
CA THR A 254 -7.47 -1.20 14.99
C THR A 254 -7.76 -2.69 15.22
N GLU A 255 -6.79 -3.57 14.90
CA GLU A 255 -6.77 -4.96 15.37
C GLU A 255 -6.10 -5.14 16.74
N THR A 256 -5.83 -4.04 17.47
CA THR A 256 -5.07 -4.09 18.72
C THR A 256 -5.97 -4.04 19.97
N LYS A 257 -5.42 -3.64 21.12
CA LYS A 257 -6.12 -3.52 22.40
C LYS A 257 -7.32 -2.58 22.28
N LYS A 258 -8.34 -2.81 23.10
CA LYS A 258 -9.64 -2.13 23.09
C LYS A 258 -9.61 -0.59 23.24
N ASP A 259 -8.48 0.02 23.58
CA ASP A 259 -8.41 1.44 23.94
C ASP A 259 -7.47 2.27 23.03
N ASP A 260 -6.95 1.70 21.94
CA ASP A 260 -6.22 2.49 20.95
C ASP A 260 -7.14 3.02 19.84
N ASN A 261 -6.73 4.14 19.24
CA ASN A 261 -7.47 4.78 18.17
C ASN A 261 -6.60 4.89 16.92
N LEU A 262 -7.25 4.85 15.78
CA LEU A 262 -6.64 5.07 14.49
C LEU A 262 -7.47 6.12 13.75
N GLY A 263 -6.80 7.12 13.19
CA GLY A 263 -7.35 8.00 12.17
C GLY A 263 -7.01 7.45 10.78
N MET A 264 -7.96 7.49 9.85
CA MET A 264 -7.72 7.20 8.43
C MET A 264 -8.32 8.30 7.59
N ALA A 265 -7.62 8.72 6.54
CA ALA A 265 -8.13 9.71 5.60
C ALA A 265 -7.68 9.44 4.16
N VAL A 266 -8.51 9.87 3.21
CA VAL A 266 -8.17 10.00 1.79
C VAL A 266 -8.52 11.41 1.34
N PHE A 267 -7.55 12.12 0.77
CA PHE A 267 -7.71 13.42 0.11
C PHE A 267 -7.75 13.24 -1.40
N TYR A 268 -8.75 13.81 -2.07
CA TYR A 268 -8.96 13.64 -3.50
C TYR A 268 -9.35 14.96 -4.18
N PRO A 269 -8.98 15.13 -5.46
CA PRO A 269 -9.36 16.30 -6.24
C PRO A 269 -10.83 16.22 -6.64
N LEU A 270 -11.57 17.32 -6.43
CA LEU A 270 -13.00 17.42 -6.73
C LEU A 270 -13.30 17.44 -8.22
N GLU A 271 -12.34 17.83 -9.07
CA GLU A 271 -12.50 17.76 -10.54
C GLU A 271 -12.63 16.30 -11.05
N ASN A 272 -12.00 15.35 -10.34
CA ASN A 272 -12.11 13.93 -10.66
C ASN A 272 -13.20 13.22 -9.86
N PHE A 273 -13.87 13.89 -8.92
CA PHE A 273 -14.88 13.26 -8.07
C PHE A 273 -16.21 13.07 -8.81
N ASP A 274 -16.74 11.85 -8.78
CA ASP A 274 -18.10 11.52 -9.23
C ASP A 274 -19.05 11.45 -8.03
N LYS A 275 -18.85 10.44 -7.17
CA LYS A 275 -19.71 10.19 -6.02
C LYS A 275 -19.00 9.51 -4.87
N TYR A 276 -19.60 9.63 -3.69
CA TYR A 276 -19.25 8.86 -2.51
C TYR A 276 -20.25 7.73 -2.34
N VAL A 277 -19.76 6.52 -2.06
CA VAL A 277 -20.57 5.34 -1.77
C VAL A 277 -20.05 4.67 -0.50
N LYS A 278 -20.95 4.23 0.40
CA LYS A 278 -20.60 3.34 1.49
C LYS A 278 -20.98 1.91 1.08
N THR A 279 -20.01 1.13 0.61
CA THR A 279 -20.23 -0.31 0.41
C THR A 279 -20.30 -0.99 1.76
N LYS A 280 -20.57 -2.31 1.78
CA LYS A 280 -20.66 -3.10 3.03
C LYS A 280 -19.47 -2.89 3.99
N SER A 281 -18.27 -2.68 3.45
CA SER A 281 -17.03 -2.66 4.23
C SER A 281 -16.09 -1.50 3.86
N THR A 282 -16.43 -0.63 2.91
CA THR A 282 -15.54 0.45 2.44
C THR A 282 -16.30 1.78 2.26
N HIS A 283 -15.74 2.86 2.81
CA HIS A 283 -16.08 4.23 2.43
C HIS A 283 -15.36 4.56 1.12
N THR A 284 -16.11 4.61 0.02
CA THR A 284 -15.58 4.62 -1.35
C THR A 284 -15.75 5.99 -1.98
N VAL A 285 -14.66 6.51 -2.55
CA VAL A 285 -14.64 7.68 -3.43
C VAL A 285 -14.54 7.17 -4.85
N VAL A 286 -15.60 7.38 -5.63
CA VAL A 286 -15.66 7.02 -7.05
C VAL A 286 -15.25 8.24 -7.88
N PHE A 287 -14.36 8.02 -8.84
CA PHE A 287 -13.92 9.04 -9.77
C PHE A 287 -14.75 9.07 -11.05
N ASN A 288 -14.81 10.25 -11.66
CA ASN A 288 -15.31 10.46 -13.01
C ASN A 288 -14.59 9.55 -14.01
N LYS A 289 -15.21 9.30 -15.16
CA LYS A 289 -14.58 8.52 -16.23
C LYS A 289 -13.26 9.15 -16.65
N THR A 290 -12.15 8.53 -16.26
CA THR A 290 -10.81 9.08 -16.43
C THR A 290 -9.79 7.99 -16.78
N LYS A 291 -8.67 8.42 -17.36
CA LYS A 291 -7.48 7.60 -17.57
C LYS A 291 -6.37 7.88 -16.55
N ASN A 292 -6.50 8.95 -15.76
CA ASN A 292 -5.54 9.29 -14.72
C ASN A 292 -6.23 9.96 -13.53
N VAL A 293 -5.67 9.73 -12.35
CA VAL A 293 -6.05 10.42 -11.12
C VAL A 293 -4.88 10.32 -10.15
N PHE A 294 -4.72 11.33 -9.32
CA PHE A 294 -3.87 11.22 -8.15
C PHE A 294 -4.63 11.67 -6.90
N TYR A 295 -4.24 11.12 -5.77
CA TYR A 295 -4.85 11.41 -4.48
C TYR A 295 -3.83 11.09 -3.37
N TYR A 296 -4.19 11.41 -2.14
CA TYR A 296 -3.36 11.10 -0.97
C TYR A 296 -4.15 10.29 0.04
N PHE A 297 -3.50 9.39 0.76
CA PHE A 297 -4.08 8.76 1.94
C PHE A 297 -3.12 8.83 3.12
N LEU A 298 -3.65 8.75 4.34
CA LEU A 298 -2.83 8.64 5.55
C LEU A 298 -3.56 7.91 6.67
N GLY A 299 -2.80 7.15 7.46
CA GLY A 299 -3.19 6.64 8.76
C GLY A 299 -2.52 7.42 9.90
N ALA A 300 -3.15 7.51 11.06
CA ALA A 300 -2.57 8.13 12.26
C ALA A 300 -2.94 7.32 13.50
N TRP A 301 -1.98 6.56 14.03
CA TRP A 301 -2.21 5.69 15.17
C TRP A 301 -1.94 6.41 16.49
N SER A 302 -2.81 6.24 17.48
CA SER A 302 -2.69 6.96 18.77
C SER A 302 -1.46 6.54 19.59
N LEU A 303 -0.86 5.38 19.29
CA LEU A 303 0.38 4.92 19.95
C LEU A 303 1.65 5.32 19.20
N GLU A 304 1.54 6.05 18.09
CA GLU A 304 2.69 6.67 17.43
C GLU A 304 3.41 7.64 18.39
N PRO A 305 4.76 7.59 18.49
CA PRO A 305 5.52 8.53 19.28
C PRO A 305 5.26 9.98 18.85
N ASN A 306 4.80 10.80 19.80
CA ASN A 306 4.43 12.21 19.55
C ASN A 306 3.39 12.38 18.42
N GLY A 307 2.54 11.38 18.20
CA GLY A 307 1.52 11.38 17.16
C GLY A 307 0.21 12.06 17.53
N LEU A 308 -0.79 11.90 16.67
CA LEU A 308 -2.14 12.45 16.82
C LEU A 308 -2.97 11.53 17.73
N LYS A 309 -3.14 11.93 19.00
CA LYS A 309 -3.74 11.09 20.06
C LYS A 309 -5.24 11.28 20.26
N THR A 310 -5.82 12.34 19.72
CA THR A 310 -7.25 12.66 19.89
C THR A 310 -7.92 12.92 18.55
N GLU A 311 -9.24 12.78 18.53
CA GLU A 311 -10.06 13.02 17.34
C GLU A 311 -9.94 14.47 16.85
N GLU A 312 -9.92 15.42 17.78
CA GLU A 312 -9.78 16.84 17.48
C GLU A 312 -8.42 17.14 16.84
N ALA A 313 -7.34 16.60 17.42
CA ALA A 313 -5.99 16.78 16.88
C ALA A 313 -5.86 16.16 15.49
N PHE A 314 -6.47 14.99 15.27
CA PHE A 314 -6.49 14.34 13.96
C PHE A 314 -7.19 15.20 12.91
N TYR A 315 -8.39 15.70 13.19
CA TYR A 315 -9.10 16.51 12.20
C TYR A 315 -8.50 17.89 11.99
N GLN A 316 -7.92 18.51 13.02
CA GLN A 316 -7.17 19.75 12.84
C GLN A 316 -5.98 19.56 11.90
N ASP A 317 -5.27 18.43 12.00
CA ASP A 317 -4.19 18.07 11.08
C ASP A 317 -4.69 17.86 9.64
N LEU A 318 -5.86 17.22 9.45
CA LEU A 318 -6.46 17.07 8.12
C LEU A 318 -6.87 18.42 7.52
N ASP A 319 -7.44 19.32 8.32
CA ASP A 319 -7.86 20.63 7.86
C ASP A 319 -6.64 21.49 7.46
N GLN A 320 -5.52 21.41 8.19
CA GLN A 320 -4.25 22.04 7.80
C GLN A 320 -3.71 21.50 6.47
N LYS A 321 -3.73 20.18 6.27
CA LYS A 321 -3.36 19.55 4.99
C LYS A 321 -4.25 20.02 3.85
N LEU A 322 -5.54 20.17 4.12
CA LEU A 322 -6.50 20.68 3.15
C LEU A 322 -6.19 22.14 2.76
N GLU A 323 -5.71 22.97 3.69
CA GLU A 323 -5.23 24.33 3.39
C GLU A 323 -3.92 24.35 2.58
N ILE A 324 -3.03 23.37 2.78
CA ILE A 324 -1.81 23.22 1.96
C ILE A 324 -2.21 22.85 0.52
N LEU A 325 -3.12 21.88 0.37
CA LEU A 325 -3.68 21.50 -0.94
C LEU A 325 -4.41 22.66 -1.62
N ASP A 326 -5.16 23.47 -0.86
CA ASP A 326 -5.85 24.67 -1.35
C ASP A 326 -4.88 25.66 -2.00
N LYS A 327 -3.69 25.84 -1.42
CA LYS A 327 -2.67 26.79 -1.88
C LYS A 327 -1.76 26.22 -2.96
N ASN A 328 -1.35 24.96 -2.81
CA ASN A 328 -0.23 24.39 -3.56
C ASN A 328 -0.63 23.29 -4.53
N ASN A 329 -1.87 22.78 -4.45
CA ASN A 329 -2.35 21.61 -5.19
C ASN A 329 -1.54 20.32 -4.94
N GLN A 330 -0.76 20.27 -3.85
CA GLN A 330 0.08 19.14 -3.43
C GLN A 330 0.38 19.24 -1.91
N LEU A 331 0.58 18.10 -1.25
CA LEU A 331 1.07 17.97 0.13
C LEU A 331 2.60 17.82 0.22
#